data_AF-A0A413DYT1-F1
#
_entry.id   AF-A0A413DYT1-F1
#
_cell.length_a   1.000
_cell.length_b   1.000
_cell.length_c   1.000
_cell.angle_alpha   90.00
_cell.angle_beta   90.00
_cell.angle_gamma   90.00
#
_symmetry.space_group_name_H-M   'P 1'
#
loop_
_entity.id
_entity.type
_entity.pdbx_description
1 polymer ?
#
loop_
_entity_poly.entity_id
_entity_poly.type
_entity_poly.pdbx_seq_one_letter_code
_entity_poly.pdbx_strand_id
1 'polypeptide(L)'
;MWLDFYMFLTLASGIALAVLGWQLCSIHIPHREDTHRLRTARAILAASYFILAIPAFCELFNGGEADRKIIAVFTIAVAAYQSLLFTVTLLTFIQPLCVTRHRVRIQAGIVTVAVAMFLFMALTSEECWVFFVALAVYAVQLVCYTLLFRRKYAECLRLLEEYYDEDQHARLRWTKFGFYAALSVGIAASLSVWLPPVAYNIFTVGYILFYGWFAGRFCNYVVKINYYLPAVTQGQEPVRLQAVDMAACGLSEPELAAEKEHLRLALERWVAERRFTRPEEGREQIARELGTTKEFLCWYFKNEIGRDFRPWRVGLRIEYAKQLLAEELGISMNDLARKVGFATKSNFYGYFKKLTGETPVEYQRRIVSQC
;
A
#
# COMPACT_ATOMS: atom_id res chain seq x y z
N MET A 1 -8.29 36.11 24.68
CA MET A 1 -7.12 35.21 24.70
C MET A 1 -7.45 33.80 24.21
N TRP A 2 -8.38 33.06 24.83
CA TRP A 2 -8.75 31.70 24.37
C TRP A 2 -9.45 31.67 23.00
N LEU A 3 -10.33 32.65 22.74
CA LEU A 3 -11.00 32.80 21.44
C LEU A 3 -9.97 33.13 20.33
N ASP A 4 -8.98 33.97 20.65
CA ASP A 4 -7.92 34.37 19.71
C ASP A 4 -7.04 33.18 19.31
N PHE A 5 -6.71 32.31 20.26
CA PHE A 5 -5.90 31.11 19.98
C PHE A 5 -6.66 30.07 19.15
N TYR A 6 -7.95 29.84 19.45
CA TYR A 6 -8.80 28.95 18.66
C TYR A 6 -8.93 29.43 17.21
N MET A 7 -9.29 30.71 17.01
CA MET A 7 -9.44 31.32 15.69
C MET A 7 -8.13 31.30 14.90
N PHE A 8 -7.00 31.60 15.56
CA PHE A 8 -5.68 31.48 14.97
C PHE A 8 -5.38 30.04 14.52
N LEU A 9 -5.69 29.05 15.37
CA LEU A 9 -5.44 27.65 15.07
C LEU A 9 -6.30 27.13 13.91
N THR A 10 -7.58 27.52 13.86
CA THR A 10 -8.51 27.19 12.75
C THR A 10 -8.06 27.85 11.44
N LEU A 11 -7.61 29.11 11.48
CA LEU A 11 -7.04 29.77 10.31
C LEU A 11 -5.76 29.06 9.81
N ALA A 12 -4.85 28.77 10.74
CA ALA A 12 -3.60 28.09 10.44
C ALA A 12 -3.86 26.68 9.85
N SER A 13 -4.85 25.95 10.36
CA SER A 13 -5.22 24.65 9.84
C SER A 13 -5.81 24.72 8.43
N GLY A 14 -6.71 25.68 8.17
CA GLY A 14 -7.29 25.92 6.84
C GLY A 14 -6.22 26.25 5.79
N ILE A 15 -5.28 27.15 6.13
CA ILE A 15 -4.15 27.49 5.26
C ILE A 15 -3.25 26.27 5.03
N ALA A 16 -2.89 25.54 6.10
CA ALA A 16 -2.02 24.36 5.99
C ALA A 16 -2.64 23.28 5.09
N LEU A 17 -3.93 23.00 5.24
CA LEU A 17 -4.65 22.03 4.40
C LEU A 17 -4.72 22.48 2.94
N ALA A 18 -4.96 23.76 2.68
CA ALA A 18 -4.98 24.32 1.33
C ALA A 18 -3.60 24.23 0.65
N VAL A 19 -2.53 24.54 1.38
CA VAL A 19 -1.15 24.43 0.90
C VAL A 19 -0.79 22.97 0.61
N LEU A 20 -1.13 22.05 1.52
CA LEU A 20 -0.92 20.61 1.30
C LEU A 20 -1.73 20.08 0.12
N GLY A 21 -2.98 20.53 -0.06
CA GLY A 21 -3.80 20.22 -1.22
C GLY A 21 -3.19 20.71 -2.53
N TRP A 22 -2.65 21.94 -2.54
CA TRP A 22 -1.92 22.48 -3.69
C TRP A 22 -0.66 21.69 -3.99
N GLN A 23 0.13 21.36 -2.96
CA GLN A 23 1.34 20.55 -3.10
C GLN A 23 1.03 19.19 -3.74
N LEU A 24 -0.06 18.54 -3.34
CA LEU A 24 -0.52 17.28 -3.94
C LEU A 24 -0.86 17.45 -5.44
N CYS A 25 -1.43 18.59 -5.83
CA CYS A 25 -1.71 18.92 -7.23
C CYS A 25 -0.44 19.21 -8.05
N SER A 26 0.64 19.70 -7.44
CA SER A 26 1.91 19.99 -8.12
C SER A 26 2.74 18.74 -8.41
N ILE A 27 2.42 17.58 -7.82
CA ILE A 27 3.16 16.34 -8.04
C ILE A 27 2.97 15.86 -9.48
N HIS A 28 4.07 15.78 -10.22
CA HIS A 28 4.11 15.23 -11.57
C HIS A 28 4.05 13.69 -11.51
N ILE A 29 3.01 13.12 -12.13
CA ILE A 29 2.88 11.68 -12.35
C ILE A 29 3.00 11.47 -13.86
N PRO A 30 3.97 10.65 -14.34
CA PRO A 30 4.18 10.45 -15.77
C PRO A 30 2.92 9.94 -16.46
N HIS A 31 2.64 10.42 -17.67
CA HIS A 31 1.43 10.09 -18.40
C HIS A 31 1.55 8.73 -19.08
N ARG A 32 1.14 7.66 -18.39
CA ARG A 32 1.08 6.29 -18.92
C ARG A 32 -0.31 5.67 -18.66
N GLU A 33 -0.71 4.66 -19.42
CA GLU A 33 -2.04 4.02 -19.28
C GLU A 33 -2.23 3.34 -17.91
N ASP A 34 -1.16 2.77 -17.38
CA ASP A 34 -1.04 2.12 -16.07
C ASP A 34 -1.14 3.11 -14.87
N THR A 35 -0.75 4.37 -15.06
CA THR A 35 -0.74 5.42 -14.02
C THR A 35 -2.00 6.29 -13.95
N HIS A 36 -2.94 6.12 -14.88
CA HIS A 36 -4.17 6.93 -14.93
C HIS A 36 -5.04 6.84 -13.65
N ARG A 37 -5.06 5.66 -13.01
CA ARG A 37 -5.78 5.47 -11.74
C ARG A 37 -5.09 6.19 -10.58
N LEU A 38 -3.76 6.24 -10.56
CA LEU A 38 -3.00 7.00 -9.58
C LEU A 38 -3.26 8.50 -9.70
N ARG A 39 -3.33 9.02 -10.94
CA ARG A 39 -3.69 10.43 -11.19
C ARG A 39 -5.09 10.76 -10.66
N THR A 40 -6.02 9.82 -10.85
CA THR A 40 -7.39 9.94 -10.29
C THR A 40 -7.35 9.94 -8.76
N ALA A 41 -6.60 9.03 -8.12
CA ALA A 41 -6.46 9.01 -6.66
C ALA A 41 -5.78 10.26 -6.10
N ARG A 42 -4.75 10.79 -6.77
CA ARG A 42 -4.13 12.08 -6.42
C ARG A 42 -5.14 13.22 -6.45
N ALA A 43 -5.97 13.28 -7.50
CA ALA A 43 -6.99 14.32 -7.63
C ALA A 43 -8.07 14.19 -6.53
N ILE A 44 -8.53 12.97 -6.25
CA ILE A 44 -9.47 12.66 -5.16
C ILE A 44 -8.87 13.06 -3.80
N LEU A 45 -7.61 12.75 -3.55
CA LEU A 45 -6.91 13.11 -2.32
C LEU A 45 -6.74 14.62 -2.20
N ALA A 46 -6.28 15.32 -3.23
CA ALA A 46 -6.17 16.77 -3.22
C ALA A 46 -7.54 17.44 -2.98
N ALA A 47 -8.59 16.98 -3.65
CA ALA A 47 -9.96 17.44 -3.42
C ALA A 47 -10.39 17.25 -1.96
N SER A 48 -10.03 16.13 -1.32
CA SER A 48 -10.34 15.91 0.10
C SER A 48 -9.68 16.94 1.01
N TYR A 49 -8.46 17.40 0.72
CA TYR A 49 -7.78 18.42 1.53
C TYR A 49 -8.46 19.78 1.39
N PHE A 50 -8.89 20.14 0.17
CA PHE A 50 -9.67 21.35 -0.05
C PHE A 50 -11.03 21.30 0.63
N ILE A 51 -11.75 20.17 0.55
CA ILE A 51 -13.03 19.98 1.26
C ILE A 51 -12.85 20.16 2.77
N LEU A 52 -11.74 19.69 3.35
CA LEU A 52 -11.46 19.85 4.78
C LEU A 52 -11.11 21.30 5.16
N ALA A 53 -10.58 22.08 4.23
CA ALA A 53 -10.23 23.49 4.46
C ALA A 53 -11.45 24.43 4.42
N ILE A 54 -12.50 24.07 3.67
CA ILE A 54 -13.71 24.91 3.49
C ILE A 54 -14.35 25.30 4.84
N PRO A 55 -14.64 24.37 5.77
CA PRO A 55 -15.24 24.73 7.07
C PRO A 55 -14.41 25.74 7.86
N ALA A 56 -13.07 25.59 7.86
CA ALA A 56 -12.17 26.48 8.58
C ALA A 56 -12.23 27.93 8.04
N PHE A 57 -12.35 28.10 6.72
CA PHE A 57 -12.53 29.42 6.11
C PHE A 57 -13.96 29.95 6.36
N CYS A 58 -14.99 29.12 6.25
CA CYS A 58 -16.37 29.53 6.52
C CYS A 58 -16.56 30.03 7.96
N GLU A 59 -15.93 29.37 8.93
CA GLU A 59 -15.98 29.77 10.34
C GLU A 59 -15.30 31.12 10.59
N LEU A 60 -14.21 31.40 9.86
CA LEU A 60 -13.51 32.70 9.88
C LEU A 60 -14.39 33.83 9.32
N PHE A 61 -15.04 33.62 8.18
CA PHE A 61 -15.90 34.63 7.54
C PHE A 61 -17.15 34.95 8.37
N ASN A 62 -17.65 33.99 9.14
CA ASN A 62 -18.80 34.17 10.04
C ASN A 62 -18.41 34.72 11.42
N GLY A 63 -17.17 35.18 11.62
CA GLY A 63 -16.72 35.78 12.87
C GLY A 63 -16.67 34.83 14.07
N GLY A 64 -16.69 33.51 13.85
CA GLY A 64 -16.72 32.51 14.93
C GLY A 64 -18.05 32.40 15.68
N GLU A 65 -19.13 33.06 15.22
CA GLU A 65 -20.46 33.02 15.85
C GLU A 65 -21.37 31.90 15.31
N ALA A 66 -20.82 30.96 14.53
CA ALA A 66 -21.60 29.85 14.01
C ALA A 66 -22.14 28.98 15.16
N ASP A 67 -23.45 28.71 15.15
CA ASP A 67 -24.09 27.86 16.15
C ASP A 67 -23.37 26.50 16.22
N ARG A 68 -23.05 26.06 17.43
CA ARG A 68 -22.35 24.81 17.73
C ARG A 68 -23.08 23.61 17.12
N LYS A 69 -24.41 23.68 16.98
CA LYS A 69 -25.23 22.69 16.27
C LYS A 69 -24.91 22.63 14.77
N ILE A 70 -24.78 23.79 14.12
CA ILE A 70 -24.47 23.89 12.69
C ILE A 70 -23.09 23.31 12.41
N ILE A 71 -22.09 23.67 13.23
CA ILE A 71 -20.73 23.15 13.12
C ILE A 71 -20.71 21.61 13.26
N ALA A 72 -21.45 21.07 14.23
CA ALA A 72 -21.57 19.62 14.45
C ALA A 72 -22.17 18.88 13.24
N VAL A 73 -23.26 19.40 12.67
CA VAL A 73 -23.94 18.84 11.49
C VAL A 73 -23.00 18.82 10.28
N PHE A 74 -22.34 19.94 9.98
CA PHE A 74 -21.38 20.00 8.88
C PHE A 74 -20.14 19.12 9.12
N THR A 75 -19.68 18.99 10.36
CA THR A 75 -18.54 18.12 10.71
C THR A 75 -18.83 16.66 10.39
N ILE A 76 -20.01 16.14 10.72
CA ILE A 76 -20.40 14.76 10.39
C ILE A 76 -20.52 14.58 8.87
N ALA A 77 -21.15 15.53 8.17
CA ALA A 77 -21.28 15.50 6.72
C ALA A 77 -19.90 15.45 6.03
N VAL A 78 -18.98 16.33 6.44
CA VAL A 78 -17.60 16.35 5.95
C VAL A 78 -16.88 15.04 6.29
N ALA A 79 -17.01 14.54 7.52
CA ALA A 79 -16.38 13.30 7.96
C ALA A 79 -16.83 12.07 7.14
N ALA A 80 -18.10 12.02 6.72
CA ALA A 80 -18.66 10.97 5.86
C ALA A 80 -18.06 10.99 4.45
N TYR A 81 -17.88 12.17 3.84
CA TYR A 81 -17.18 12.29 2.56
C TYR A 81 -15.69 12.00 2.69
N GLN A 82 -15.04 12.49 3.76
CA GLN A 82 -13.62 12.27 4.00
C GLN A 82 -13.30 10.79 4.15
N SER A 83 -14.08 10.05 4.94
CA SER A 83 -13.84 8.61 5.13
C SER A 83 -13.93 7.84 3.80
N LEU A 84 -14.86 8.21 2.91
CA LEU A 84 -14.96 7.65 1.55
C LEU A 84 -13.72 8.01 0.72
N LEU A 85 -13.36 9.29 0.63
CA LEU A 85 -12.25 9.77 -0.21
C LEU A 85 -10.92 9.15 0.24
N PHE A 86 -10.67 9.07 1.55
CA PHE A 86 -9.49 8.40 2.11
C PHE A 86 -9.48 6.90 1.83
N THR A 87 -10.61 6.21 2.02
CA THR A 87 -10.72 4.77 1.75
C THR A 87 -10.46 4.48 0.27
N VAL A 88 -11.05 5.25 -0.64
CA VAL A 88 -10.83 5.11 -2.09
C VAL A 88 -9.37 5.38 -2.45
N THR A 89 -8.78 6.41 -1.86
CA THR A 89 -7.39 6.78 -2.12
C THR A 89 -6.42 5.69 -1.66
N LEU A 90 -6.56 5.23 -0.41
CA LEU A 90 -5.74 4.15 0.16
C LEU A 90 -5.95 2.82 -0.56
N LEU A 91 -7.19 2.51 -0.96
CA LEU A 91 -7.48 1.31 -1.74
C LEU A 91 -6.88 1.38 -3.15
N THR A 92 -6.82 2.58 -3.75
CA THR A 92 -6.14 2.78 -5.04
C THR A 92 -4.63 2.58 -4.92
N PHE A 93 -4.04 2.80 -3.75
CA PHE A 93 -2.61 2.49 -3.52
C PHE A 93 -2.36 1.00 -3.34
N ILE A 94 -3.23 0.33 -2.59
CA ILE A 94 -3.08 -1.10 -2.31
C ILE A 94 -3.36 -1.92 -3.57
N GLN A 95 -4.46 -1.63 -4.27
CA GLN A 95 -4.87 -2.38 -5.45
C GLN A 95 -5.51 -1.42 -6.46
N PRO A 96 -4.69 -0.68 -7.26
CA PRO A 96 -5.21 0.28 -8.24
C PRO A 96 -6.23 -0.36 -9.20
N LEU A 97 -6.08 -1.67 -9.48
CA LEU A 97 -6.98 -2.42 -10.34
C LEU A 97 -8.37 -2.72 -9.74
N CYS A 98 -8.51 -2.80 -8.41
CA CYS A 98 -9.77 -3.10 -7.74
C CYS A 98 -10.74 -1.90 -7.70
N VAL A 99 -10.21 -0.68 -7.76
CA VAL A 99 -11.01 0.54 -7.71
C VAL A 99 -11.50 0.89 -9.12
N THR A 100 -12.71 0.45 -9.45
CA THR A 100 -13.37 0.85 -10.70
C THR A 100 -14.08 2.18 -10.51
N ARG A 101 -13.98 3.08 -11.49
CA ARG A 101 -14.68 4.39 -11.48
C ARG A 101 -16.19 4.24 -11.24
N HIS A 102 -16.77 3.15 -11.72
CA HIS A 102 -18.17 2.82 -11.49
C HIS A 102 -18.49 2.60 -10.00
N ARG A 103 -17.74 1.74 -9.31
CA ARG A 103 -17.96 1.47 -7.88
C ARG A 103 -17.73 2.71 -7.01
N VAL A 104 -16.73 3.53 -7.34
CA VAL A 104 -16.48 4.81 -6.64
C VAL A 104 -17.65 5.76 -6.80
N ARG A 105 -18.19 5.92 -8.03
CA ARG A 105 -19.36 6.77 -8.28
C ARG A 105 -20.60 6.29 -7.53
N ILE A 106 -20.85 4.99 -7.48
CA ILE A 106 -21.96 4.42 -6.71
C ILE A 106 -21.80 4.75 -5.22
N GLN A 107 -20.63 4.49 -4.63
CA GLN A 107 -20.39 4.78 -3.22
C GLN A 107 -20.49 6.27 -2.89
N ALA A 108 -19.96 7.14 -3.77
CA ALA A 108 -20.13 8.58 -3.65
C ALA A 108 -21.60 9.01 -3.74
N GLY A 109 -22.38 8.40 -4.65
CA GLY A 109 -23.82 8.61 -4.75
C GLY A 109 -24.56 8.22 -3.47
N ILE A 110 -24.27 7.03 -2.91
CA ILE A 110 -24.87 6.56 -1.66
C ILE A 110 -24.57 7.52 -0.51
N VAL A 111 -23.31 7.90 -0.32
CA VAL A 111 -22.91 8.86 0.73
C VAL A 111 -23.57 10.22 0.51
N THR A 112 -23.69 10.67 -0.75
CA THR A 112 -24.34 11.95 -1.06
C THR A 112 -25.83 11.94 -0.74
N VAL A 113 -26.54 10.88 -1.09
CA VAL A 113 -27.96 10.73 -0.75
C VAL A 113 -28.14 10.67 0.77
N ALA A 114 -27.30 9.92 1.48
CA ALA A 114 -27.35 9.83 2.94
C ALA A 114 -27.06 11.18 3.63
N VAL A 115 -26.04 11.91 3.18
CA VAL A 115 -25.70 13.24 3.71
C VAL A 115 -26.79 14.25 3.38
N ALA A 116 -27.33 14.26 2.16
CA ALA A 116 -28.43 15.16 1.78
C ALA A 116 -29.69 14.91 2.62
N MET A 117 -30.05 13.63 2.83
CA MET A 117 -31.16 13.24 3.70
C MET A 117 -30.91 13.69 5.14
N PHE A 118 -29.69 13.49 5.66
CA PHE A 118 -29.31 13.95 7.00
C PHE A 118 -29.39 15.47 7.13
N LEU A 119 -28.81 16.24 6.19
CA LEU A 119 -28.86 17.70 6.21
C LEU A 119 -30.30 18.21 6.12
N PHE A 120 -31.14 17.59 5.29
CA PHE A 120 -32.56 17.92 5.21
C PHE A 120 -33.29 17.67 6.53
N MET A 121 -33.08 16.50 7.15
CA MET A 121 -33.69 16.21 8.46
C MET A 121 -33.16 17.11 9.57
N ALA A 122 -31.87 17.41 9.58
CA ALA A 122 -31.24 18.29 10.56
C ALA A 122 -31.68 19.76 10.44
N LEU A 123 -32.08 20.21 9.24
CA LEU A 123 -32.61 21.56 9.00
C LEU A 123 -34.12 21.68 9.23
N THR A 124 -34.87 20.58 9.13
CA THR A 124 -36.34 20.56 9.29
C THR A 124 -36.81 20.12 10.67
N SER A 125 -35.99 19.35 11.39
CA SER A 125 -36.33 18.79 12.70
C SER A 125 -35.37 19.31 13.76
N GLU A 126 -35.87 19.87 14.87
CA GLU A 126 -35.04 20.24 16.04
C GLU A 126 -34.69 19.03 16.94
N GLU A 127 -35.11 17.85 16.51
CA GLU A 127 -35.04 16.63 17.29
C GLU A 127 -33.62 16.07 17.42
N CYS A 128 -33.16 15.88 18.65
CA CYS A 128 -31.80 15.41 18.96
C CYS A 128 -31.53 13.98 18.47
N TRP A 129 -32.56 13.15 18.25
CA TRP A 129 -32.39 11.77 17.82
C TRP A 129 -31.81 11.65 16.40
N VAL A 130 -32.06 12.64 15.53
CA VAL A 130 -31.54 12.68 14.14
C VAL A 130 -30.02 12.64 14.12
N PHE A 131 -29.38 13.36 15.05
CA PHE A 131 -27.93 13.38 15.20
C PHE A 131 -27.37 12.00 15.57
N PHE A 132 -28.01 11.29 16.51
CA PHE A 132 -27.58 9.95 16.93
C PHE A 132 -27.77 8.90 15.82
N VAL A 133 -28.85 9.01 15.04
CA VAL A 133 -29.06 8.14 13.87
C VAL A 133 -27.97 8.39 12.82
N ALA A 134 -27.64 9.65 12.54
CA ALA A 134 -26.57 9.99 11.60
C ALA A 134 -25.20 9.47 12.07
N LEU A 135 -24.92 9.58 13.37
CA LEU A 135 -23.71 9.03 13.99
C LEU A 135 -23.66 7.50 13.84
N ALA A 136 -24.77 6.80 14.05
CA ALA A 136 -24.86 5.35 13.87
C ALA A 136 -24.63 4.94 12.41
N VAL A 137 -25.22 5.64 11.45
CA VAL A 137 -25.00 5.42 10.01
C VAL A 137 -23.53 5.64 9.65
N TYR A 138 -22.93 6.71 10.16
CA TYR A 138 -21.50 7.00 9.96
C TYR A 138 -20.60 5.91 10.59
N ALA A 139 -20.94 5.41 11.78
CA ALA A 139 -20.21 4.31 12.42
C ALA A 139 -20.29 3.02 11.58
N VAL A 140 -21.46 2.67 11.05
CA VAL A 140 -21.64 1.54 10.13
C VAL A 140 -20.79 1.73 8.87
N GLN A 141 -20.76 2.94 8.30
CA GLN A 141 -19.91 3.28 7.15
C GLN A 141 -18.42 3.03 7.46
N LEU A 142 -17.93 3.48 8.62
CA LEU A 142 -16.54 3.26 9.05
C LEU A 142 -16.21 1.77 9.23
N VAL A 143 -17.13 0.98 9.81
CA VAL A 143 -16.96 -0.47 9.98
C VAL A 143 -16.89 -1.15 8.60
N CYS A 144 -17.82 -0.84 7.70
CA CYS A 144 -17.83 -1.38 6.34
C CYS A 144 -16.53 -1.08 5.58
N TYR A 145 -16.05 0.17 5.64
CA TYR A 145 -14.77 0.55 5.01
C TYR A 145 -13.57 -0.12 5.66
N THR A 146 -13.57 -0.29 6.98
CA THR A 146 -12.51 -1.00 7.70
C THR A 146 -12.44 -2.47 7.29
N LEU A 147 -13.58 -3.14 7.17
CA LEU A 147 -13.65 -4.53 6.72
C LEU A 147 -13.21 -4.68 5.26
N LEU A 148 -13.65 -3.76 4.38
CA LEU A 148 -13.25 -3.73 2.98
C LEU A 148 -11.73 -3.54 2.84
N PHE A 149 -11.18 -2.55 3.56
CA PHE A 149 -9.75 -2.29 3.58
C PHE A 149 -8.96 -3.50 4.07
N ARG A 150 -9.37 -4.12 5.19
CA ARG A 150 -8.66 -5.28 5.74
C ARG A 150 -8.63 -6.46 4.77
N ARG A 151 -9.76 -6.75 4.12
CA ARG A 151 -9.85 -7.82 3.11
C ARG A 151 -8.92 -7.54 1.93
N LYS A 152 -8.95 -6.32 1.38
CA LYS A 152 -8.15 -5.94 0.20
C LYS A 152 -6.67 -5.73 0.49
N TYR A 153 -6.33 -5.25 1.67
CA TYR A 153 -4.96 -5.19 2.16
C TYR A 153 -4.34 -6.58 2.28
N ALA A 154 -5.09 -7.56 2.84
CA ALA A 154 -4.61 -8.94 2.93
C ALA A 154 -4.41 -9.59 1.55
N GLU A 155 -5.32 -9.34 0.61
CA GLU A 155 -5.20 -9.81 -0.78
C GLU A 155 -3.98 -9.21 -1.48
N CYS A 156 -3.79 -7.90 -1.42
CA CYS A 156 -2.62 -7.23 -1.99
C CYS A 156 -1.31 -7.73 -1.37
N LEU A 157 -1.27 -7.91 -0.06
CA LEU A 157 -0.07 -8.36 0.62
C LEU A 157 0.35 -9.76 0.15
N ARG A 158 -0.61 -10.67 -0.03
CA ARG A 158 -0.37 -11.99 -0.63
C ARG A 158 0.18 -11.88 -2.05
N LEU A 159 -0.41 -11.04 -2.90
CA LEU A 159 0.07 -10.82 -4.27
C LEU A 159 1.49 -10.22 -4.31
N LEU A 160 1.80 -9.35 -3.35
CA LEU A 160 3.09 -8.69 -3.27
C LEU A 160 4.19 -9.65 -2.80
N GLU A 161 3.90 -10.49 -1.80
CA GLU A 161 4.75 -11.61 -1.38
C GLU A 161 4.95 -12.60 -2.54
N GLU A 162 3.89 -12.87 -3.31
CA GLU A 162 3.96 -13.70 -4.51
C GLU A 162 4.70 -13.02 -5.67
N TYR A 163 4.95 -11.70 -5.63
CA TYR A 163 5.69 -10.98 -6.69
C TYR A 163 7.15 -10.57 -6.34
N TYR A 164 7.46 -10.22 -5.08
CA TYR A 164 8.83 -9.86 -4.67
C TYR A 164 9.50 -10.91 -3.76
N ASP A 165 10.82 -11.08 -3.93
CA ASP A 165 11.68 -12.05 -3.22
C ASP A 165 12.11 -11.60 -1.81
N GLU A 166 11.48 -10.57 -1.25
CA GLU A 166 11.90 -9.92 0.00
C GLU A 166 10.68 -9.64 0.90
N ASP A 167 10.85 -9.65 2.22
CA ASP A 167 9.79 -9.45 3.21
C ASP A 167 9.28 -7.99 3.15
N GLN A 168 8.37 -7.71 2.22
CA GLN A 168 7.89 -6.35 1.90
C GLN A 168 6.93 -5.80 2.96
N HIS A 169 6.59 -6.57 4.00
CA HIS A 169 5.75 -6.15 5.12
C HIS A 169 6.17 -4.78 5.67
N ALA A 170 7.48 -4.53 5.78
CA ALA A 170 8.00 -3.28 6.32
C ALA A 170 7.54 -2.04 5.51
N ARG A 171 7.34 -2.18 4.19
CA ARG A 171 7.05 -1.09 3.26
C ARG A 171 5.56 -0.77 3.11
N LEU A 172 4.65 -1.71 3.36
CA LEU A 172 3.19 -1.46 3.38
C LEU A 172 2.62 -1.22 4.78
N ARG A 173 3.42 -1.35 5.84
CA ARG A 173 3.01 -1.00 7.21
C ARG A 173 2.53 0.44 7.33
N TRP A 174 3.16 1.38 6.62
CA TRP A 174 2.73 2.79 6.68
C TRP A 174 1.33 2.98 6.11
N THR A 175 0.92 2.22 5.08
CA THR A 175 -0.43 2.29 4.50
C THR A 175 -1.48 1.78 5.49
N LYS A 176 -1.16 0.68 6.19
CA LYS A 176 -2.00 0.14 7.29
C LYS A 176 -2.10 1.16 8.43
N PHE A 177 -0.97 1.69 8.89
CA PHE A 177 -0.93 2.72 9.92
C PHE A 177 -1.70 3.97 9.49
N GLY A 178 -1.53 4.42 8.24
CA GLY A 178 -2.22 5.57 7.68
C GLY A 178 -3.74 5.40 7.63
N PHE A 179 -4.23 4.19 7.30
CA PHE A 179 -5.66 3.88 7.35
C PHE A 179 -6.20 3.95 8.79
N TYR A 180 -5.53 3.31 9.75
CA TYR A 180 -5.99 3.33 11.15
C TYR A 180 -5.88 4.71 11.80
N ALA A 181 -4.88 5.52 11.41
CA ALA A 181 -4.79 6.91 11.82
C ALA A 181 -5.91 7.77 11.19
N ALA A 182 -6.25 7.56 9.92
CA ALA A 182 -7.42 8.21 9.30
C ALA A 182 -8.73 7.81 10.00
N LEU A 183 -8.86 6.53 10.36
CA LEU A 183 -10.00 6.01 11.13
C LEU A 183 -10.08 6.67 12.51
N SER A 184 -8.96 6.81 13.22
CA SER A 184 -8.94 7.47 14.53
C SER A 184 -9.31 8.96 14.42
N VAL A 185 -8.86 9.65 13.36
CA VAL A 185 -9.27 11.03 13.07
C VAL A 185 -10.77 11.10 12.78
N GLY A 186 -11.33 10.18 11.99
CA GLY A 186 -12.77 10.12 11.71
C GLY A 186 -13.63 9.87 12.95
N ILE A 187 -13.19 8.96 13.83
CA ILE A 187 -13.86 8.70 15.12
C ILE A 187 -13.75 9.94 16.01
N ALA A 188 -12.56 10.53 16.15
CA ALA A 188 -12.37 11.73 16.97
C ALA A 188 -13.17 12.93 16.44
N ALA A 189 -13.30 13.09 15.12
CA ALA A 189 -14.15 14.11 14.52
C ALA A 189 -15.62 13.93 14.91
N SER A 190 -16.11 12.69 14.97
CA SER A 190 -17.49 12.41 15.40
C SER A 190 -17.74 12.68 16.89
N LEU A 191 -16.70 12.54 17.72
CA LEU A 191 -16.74 12.84 19.15
C LEU A 191 -16.44 14.32 19.48
N SER A 192 -16.00 15.10 18.48
CA SER A 192 -15.49 16.46 18.68
C SER A 192 -16.52 17.42 19.29
N VAL A 193 -17.81 17.16 19.07
CA VAL A 193 -18.94 17.92 19.62
C VAL A 193 -18.96 17.89 21.15
N TRP A 194 -18.49 16.79 21.75
CA TRP A 194 -18.47 16.59 23.21
C TRP A 194 -17.11 16.90 23.84
N LEU A 195 -16.12 17.31 23.06
CA LEU A 195 -14.79 17.60 23.59
C LEU A 195 -14.75 18.99 24.26
N PRO A 196 -14.03 19.12 25.39
CA PRO A 196 -13.71 20.42 25.94
C PRO A 196 -12.81 21.22 24.96
N PRO A 197 -12.84 22.57 24.98
CA PRO A 197 -12.11 23.40 24.02
C PRO A 197 -10.61 23.08 23.91
N VAL A 198 -9.96 22.74 25.03
CA VAL A 198 -8.55 22.34 25.06
C VAL A 198 -8.31 21.07 24.25
N ALA A 199 -9.18 20.07 24.40
CA ALA A 199 -9.08 18.80 23.68
C ALA A 199 -9.37 18.99 22.17
N TYR A 200 -10.27 19.90 21.82
CA TYR A 200 -10.51 20.26 20.41
C TYR A 200 -9.25 20.88 19.77
N ASN A 201 -8.56 21.79 20.46
CA ASN A 201 -7.32 22.38 19.96
C ASN A 201 -6.21 21.33 19.78
N ILE A 202 -6.06 20.41 20.73
CA ILE A 202 -5.11 19.29 20.63
C ILE A 202 -5.46 18.39 19.44
N PHE A 203 -6.75 18.08 19.26
CA PHE A 203 -7.24 17.35 18.10
C PHE A 203 -6.91 18.07 16.79
N THR A 204 -7.07 19.40 16.75
CA THR A 204 -6.77 20.22 15.58
C THR A 204 -5.30 20.17 15.19
N VAL A 205 -4.40 20.36 16.15
CA VAL A 205 -2.96 20.18 15.91
C VAL A 205 -2.66 18.74 15.46
N GLY A 206 -3.28 17.75 16.11
CA GLY A 206 -3.08 16.33 15.81
C GLY A 206 -3.48 15.96 14.38
N TYR A 207 -4.64 16.42 13.89
CA TYR A 207 -5.04 16.10 12.52
C TYR A 207 -4.14 16.82 11.51
N ILE A 208 -3.75 18.08 11.71
CA ILE A 208 -2.84 18.79 10.78
C ILE A 208 -1.53 18.02 10.61
N LEU A 209 -0.94 17.55 11.72
CA LEU A 209 0.26 16.72 11.69
C LEU A 209 0.03 15.41 10.93
N PHE A 210 -1.12 14.77 11.12
CA PHE A 210 -1.50 13.57 10.36
C PHE A 210 -1.61 13.84 8.86
N TYR A 211 -2.32 14.91 8.44
CA TYR A 211 -2.47 15.27 7.03
C TYR A 211 -1.13 15.66 6.39
N GLY A 212 -0.26 16.39 7.10
CA GLY A 212 1.10 16.68 6.64
C GLY A 212 1.95 15.41 6.47
N TRP A 213 1.93 14.52 7.48
CA TRP A 213 2.61 13.23 7.41
C TRP A 213 2.09 12.36 6.26
N PHE A 214 0.77 12.31 6.06
CA PHE A 214 0.12 11.53 5.02
C PHE A 214 0.50 12.03 3.62
N ALA A 215 0.45 13.35 3.40
CA ALA A 215 0.88 13.97 2.14
C ALA A 215 2.36 13.66 1.83
N GLY A 216 3.25 13.76 2.82
CA GLY A 216 4.66 13.39 2.64
C GLY A 216 4.87 11.91 2.28
N ARG A 217 4.13 11.01 2.92
CA ARG A 217 4.15 9.57 2.58
C ARG A 217 3.61 9.30 1.19
N PHE A 218 2.55 10.01 0.79
CA PHE A 218 2.02 9.95 -0.56
C PHE A 218 3.06 10.35 -1.61
N CYS A 219 3.77 11.46 -1.40
CA CYS A 219 4.87 11.88 -2.29
C CYS A 219 5.93 10.77 -2.43
N ASN A 220 6.37 10.17 -1.32
CA ASN A 220 7.35 9.09 -1.33
C ASN A 220 6.85 7.85 -2.09
N TYR A 221 5.56 7.53 -1.94
CA TYR A 221 4.93 6.41 -2.64
C TYR A 221 4.89 6.64 -4.16
N VAL A 222 4.50 7.84 -4.61
CA VAL A 222 4.44 8.18 -6.04
C VAL A 222 5.81 8.04 -6.70
N VAL A 223 6.89 8.47 -6.03
CA VAL A 223 8.27 8.30 -6.55
C VAL A 223 8.64 6.83 -6.72
N LYS A 224 8.11 5.93 -5.87
CA LYS A 224 8.40 4.50 -5.89
C LYS A 224 7.37 3.67 -6.68
N ILE A 225 6.42 4.31 -7.38
CA ILE A 225 5.32 3.57 -8.00
C ILE A 225 5.76 2.64 -9.13
N ASN A 226 6.79 3.02 -9.89
CA ASN A 226 7.34 2.19 -10.97
C ASN A 226 7.84 0.83 -10.44
N TYR A 227 8.17 0.75 -9.15
CA TYR A 227 8.45 -0.50 -8.48
C TYR A 227 7.15 -1.30 -8.29
N TYR A 228 6.14 -0.78 -7.57
CA TYR A 228 4.93 -1.52 -7.16
C TYR A 228 3.96 -1.91 -8.29
N LEU A 229 3.92 -1.12 -9.37
CA LEU A 229 2.89 -1.24 -10.41
C LEU A 229 2.96 -2.55 -11.22
N PRO A 230 4.15 -3.02 -11.65
CA PRO A 230 4.31 -4.34 -12.26
C PRO A 230 3.75 -5.50 -11.41
N ALA A 231 3.99 -5.48 -10.10
CA ALA A 231 3.56 -6.55 -9.19
C ALA A 231 2.05 -6.71 -9.11
N VAL A 232 1.35 -5.59 -8.96
CA VAL A 232 -0.11 -5.60 -8.79
C VAL A 232 -0.81 -5.84 -10.13
N THR A 233 -0.18 -5.48 -11.24
CA THR A 233 -0.73 -5.68 -12.59
C THR A 233 -0.52 -7.11 -13.10
N GLN A 234 0.59 -7.75 -12.76
CA GLN A 234 0.90 -9.13 -13.16
C GLN A 234 0.45 -10.20 -12.15
N GLY A 235 0.21 -9.85 -10.88
CA GLY A 235 -0.22 -10.79 -9.83
C GLY A 235 -1.66 -11.29 -9.97
N GLN A 236 -2.52 -10.66 -10.80
CA GLN A 236 -3.89 -11.13 -11.07
C GLN A 236 -3.99 -12.16 -12.20
N GLU A 237 -2.98 -13.02 -12.38
CA GLU A 237 -3.03 -14.14 -13.32
C GLU A 237 -3.36 -15.52 -12.69
N PRO A 238 -4.30 -15.69 -11.74
CA PRO A 238 -4.71 -17.04 -11.33
C PRO A 238 -5.46 -17.79 -12.45
N VAL A 239 -6.05 -17.07 -13.42
CA VAL A 239 -6.67 -17.68 -14.61
C VAL A 239 -5.61 -18.20 -15.60
N ARG A 240 -4.40 -17.61 -15.60
CA ARG A 240 -3.36 -17.97 -16.58
C ARG A 240 -2.63 -19.24 -16.20
N LEU A 241 -2.43 -19.54 -14.92
CA LEU A 241 -1.80 -20.80 -14.47
C LEU A 241 -2.61 -22.05 -14.88
N GLN A 242 -3.95 -21.99 -14.85
CA GLN A 242 -4.80 -23.04 -15.44
C GLN A 242 -4.68 -23.09 -16.97
N ALA A 243 -4.54 -21.94 -17.63
CA ALA A 243 -4.25 -21.89 -19.06
C ALA A 243 -2.84 -22.38 -19.42
N VAL A 244 -1.87 -22.35 -18.49
CA VAL A 244 -0.51 -22.89 -18.74
C VAL A 244 -0.53 -24.40 -18.78
N ASP A 245 -1.27 -25.08 -17.89
CA ASP A 245 -1.48 -26.53 -18.00
C ASP A 245 -2.15 -26.85 -19.36
N MET A 246 -3.08 -26.00 -19.83
CA MET A 246 -3.77 -26.16 -21.11
C MET A 246 -2.92 -25.80 -22.35
N ALA A 247 -2.01 -24.83 -22.25
CA ALA A 247 -1.11 -24.39 -23.32
C ALA A 247 0.13 -25.29 -23.45
N ALA A 248 0.64 -25.83 -22.33
CA ALA A 248 1.61 -26.91 -22.34
C ALA A 248 1.00 -28.19 -22.92
N CYS A 249 -0.30 -28.44 -22.70
CA CYS A 249 -1.08 -29.46 -23.43
C CYS A 249 -1.30 -29.14 -24.93
N GLY A 250 -0.97 -27.94 -25.40
CA GLY A 250 -1.05 -27.54 -26.82
C GLY A 250 0.24 -27.83 -27.61
N LEU A 251 1.33 -28.19 -26.94
CA LEU A 251 2.57 -28.65 -27.56
C LEU A 251 2.49 -30.16 -27.76
N SER A 252 2.99 -30.66 -28.89
CA SER A 252 3.17 -32.09 -29.06
C SER A 252 4.20 -32.64 -28.07
N GLU A 253 4.09 -33.91 -27.67
CA GLU A 253 5.06 -34.55 -26.76
C GLU A 253 6.54 -34.32 -27.13
N PRO A 254 6.97 -34.40 -28.41
CA PRO A 254 8.37 -34.13 -28.76
C PRO A 254 8.76 -32.65 -28.60
N GLU A 255 7.87 -31.70 -28.88
CA GLU A 255 8.14 -30.27 -28.71
C GLU A 255 8.27 -29.91 -27.22
N LEU A 256 7.40 -30.49 -26.38
CA LEU A 256 7.47 -30.30 -24.94
C LEU A 256 8.77 -30.84 -24.35
N ALA A 257 9.23 -32.01 -24.82
CA ALA A 257 10.50 -32.59 -24.39
C ALA A 257 11.70 -31.71 -24.81
N ALA A 258 11.68 -31.16 -26.02
CA ALA A 258 12.72 -30.25 -26.51
C ALA A 258 12.78 -28.95 -25.70
N GLU A 259 11.63 -28.34 -25.41
CA GLU A 259 11.56 -27.10 -24.61
C GLU A 259 12.01 -27.33 -23.16
N LYS A 260 11.65 -28.48 -22.55
CA LYS A 260 12.15 -28.88 -21.23
C LYS A 260 13.67 -28.98 -21.19
N GLU A 261 14.26 -29.63 -22.18
CA GLU A 261 15.71 -29.81 -22.25
C GLU A 261 16.43 -28.49 -22.52
N HIS A 262 15.89 -27.66 -23.40
CA HIS A 262 16.40 -26.30 -23.62
C HIS A 262 16.40 -25.48 -22.33
N LEU A 263 15.28 -25.47 -21.60
CA LEU A 263 15.18 -24.74 -20.33
C LEU A 263 16.12 -25.31 -19.27
N ARG A 264 16.26 -26.63 -19.19
CA ARG A 264 17.21 -27.29 -18.27
C ARG A 264 18.64 -26.79 -18.51
N LEU A 265 19.11 -26.86 -19.75
CA LEU A 265 20.45 -26.41 -20.12
C LEU A 265 20.64 -24.90 -19.89
N ALA A 266 19.62 -24.09 -20.18
CA ALA A 266 19.64 -22.66 -19.90
C ALA A 266 19.77 -22.38 -18.40
N LEU A 267 19.03 -23.09 -17.55
CA LEU A 267 19.12 -22.98 -16.09
C LEU A 267 20.50 -23.39 -15.58
N GLU A 268 21.06 -24.49 -16.07
CA GLU A 268 22.41 -24.95 -15.69
C GLU A 268 23.47 -23.87 -16.00
N ARG A 269 23.43 -23.28 -17.20
CA ARG A 269 24.32 -22.16 -17.57
C ARG A 269 24.09 -20.93 -16.72
N TRP A 270 22.83 -20.57 -16.48
CA TRP A 270 22.45 -19.41 -15.68
C TRP A 270 22.94 -19.53 -14.23
N VAL A 271 22.93 -20.76 -13.67
CA VAL A 271 23.50 -21.06 -12.35
C VAL A 271 25.02 -21.02 -12.38
N ALA A 272 25.66 -21.63 -13.39
CA ALA A 272 27.12 -21.62 -13.53
C ALA A 272 27.69 -20.19 -13.60
N GLU A 273 27.00 -19.28 -14.29
CA GLU A 273 27.36 -17.87 -14.41
C GLU A 273 26.96 -17.02 -13.18
N ARG A 274 26.45 -17.65 -12.12
CA ARG A 274 26.01 -16.99 -10.87
C ARG A 274 24.99 -15.88 -11.09
N ARG A 275 24.19 -15.92 -12.17
CA ARG A 275 23.17 -14.90 -12.48
C ARG A 275 22.07 -14.83 -11.42
N PHE A 276 21.89 -15.90 -10.63
CA PHE A 276 21.02 -15.88 -9.47
C PHE A 276 21.36 -14.78 -8.45
N THR A 277 22.59 -14.27 -8.41
CA THR A 277 23.03 -13.20 -7.51
C THR A 277 22.60 -11.79 -7.96
N ARG A 278 22.04 -11.62 -9.16
CA ARG A 278 21.58 -10.31 -9.63
C ARG A 278 20.37 -9.81 -8.82
N PRO A 279 20.41 -8.60 -8.25
CA PRO A 279 19.29 -8.05 -7.50
C PRO A 279 18.14 -7.63 -8.43
N GLU A 280 16.91 -7.72 -7.93
CA GLU A 280 15.72 -7.03 -8.47
C GLU A 280 15.26 -7.37 -9.92
N GLU A 281 15.63 -8.52 -10.47
CA GLU A 281 15.08 -8.97 -11.77
C GLU A 281 13.71 -9.68 -11.59
N GLY A 282 12.70 -9.22 -12.34
CA GLY A 282 11.38 -9.84 -12.38
C GLY A 282 11.37 -11.20 -13.10
N ARG A 283 10.40 -12.07 -12.77
CA ARG A 283 10.31 -13.43 -13.35
C ARG A 283 10.21 -13.42 -14.87
N GLU A 284 9.51 -12.45 -15.44
CA GLU A 284 9.36 -12.28 -16.89
C GLU A 284 10.70 -11.97 -17.57
N GLN A 285 11.53 -11.15 -16.93
CA GLN A 285 12.85 -10.81 -17.46
C GLN A 285 13.77 -12.03 -17.42
N ILE A 286 13.74 -12.78 -16.32
CA ILE A 286 14.52 -14.02 -16.16
C ILE A 286 14.05 -15.07 -17.18
N ALA A 287 12.74 -15.23 -17.37
CA ALA A 287 12.22 -16.18 -18.35
C ALA A 287 12.71 -15.86 -19.77
N ARG A 288 12.66 -14.57 -20.17
CA ARG A 288 13.20 -14.12 -21.46
C ARG A 288 14.70 -14.39 -21.59
N GLU A 289 15.47 -14.16 -20.52
CA GLU A 289 16.91 -14.44 -20.49
C GLU A 289 17.20 -15.95 -20.63
N LEU A 290 16.35 -16.79 -20.04
CA LEU A 290 16.39 -18.25 -20.18
C LEU A 290 15.83 -18.74 -21.53
N GLY A 291 15.42 -17.84 -22.41
CA GLY A 291 14.87 -18.17 -23.72
C GLY A 291 13.50 -18.86 -23.66
N THR A 292 12.72 -18.63 -22.60
CA THR A 292 11.40 -19.22 -22.43
C THR A 292 10.34 -18.19 -22.00
N THR A 293 9.11 -18.65 -21.81
CA THR A 293 8.03 -17.82 -21.29
C THR A 293 7.93 -17.94 -19.76
N LYS A 294 7.45 -16.89 -19.10
CA LYS A 294 7.25 -16.89 -17.63
C LYS A 294 6.30 -18.02 -17.22
N GLU A 295 5.32 -18.27 -18.07
CA GLU A 295 4.33 -19.34 -17.98
C GLU A 295 5.00 -20.71 -17.97
N PHE A 296 5.80 -21.01 -18.99
CA PHE A 296 6.50 -22.28 -19.09
C PHE A 296 7.53 -22.48 -17.96
N LEU A 297 8.25 -21.43 -17.57
CA LEU A 297 9.16 -21.47 -16.42
C LEU A 297 8.44 -21.89 -15.13
N CYS A 298 7.27 -21.28 -14.84
CA CYS A 298 6.48 -21.66 -13.66
C CYS A 298 6.00 -23.11 -13.74
N TRP A 299 5.52 -23.54 -14.91
CA TRP A 299 5.07 -24.91 -15.14
C TRP A 299 6.20 -25.92 -14.96
N TYR A 300 7.38 -25.66 -15.51
CA TYR A 300 8.55 -26.52 -15.40
C TYR A 300 8.98 -26.70 -13.94
N PHE A 301 9.05 -25.62 -13.17
CA PHE A 301 9.42 -25.69 -11.76
C PHE A 301 8.40 -26.47 -10.92
N LYS A 302 7.11 -26.31 -11.20
CA LYS A 302 6.03 -27.02 -10.52
C LYS A 302 6.01 -28.51 -10.86
N ASN A 303 6.10 -28.87 -12.14
CA ASN A 303 5.87 -30.24 -12.61
C ASN A 303 7.15 -31.08 -12.68
N GLU A 304 8.30 -30.49 -13.01
CA GLU A 304 9.56 -31.23 -13.17
C GLU A 304 10.45 -31.14 -11.92
N ILE A 305 10.54 -29.96 -11.30
CA ILE A 305 11.43 -29.74 -10.15
C ILE A 305 10.69 -29.96 -8.81
N GLY A 306 9.35 -29.86 -8.80
CA GLY A 306 8.54 -30.04 -7.60
C GLY A 306 8.70 -28.92 -6.56
N ARG A 307 9.21 -27.75 -6.97
CA ARG A 307 9.38 -26.57 -6.11
C ARG A 307 9.24 -25.30 -6.92
N ASP A 308 8.79 -24.23 -6.28
CA ASP A 308 8.72 -22.94 -6.95
C ASP A 308 10.12 -22.38 -7.30
N PHE A 309 10.20 -21.65 -8.41
CA PHE A 309 11.43 -20.99 -8.89
C PHE A 309 12.10 -20.14 -7.82
N ARG A 310 11.30 -19.46 -6.98
CA ARG A 310 11.81 -18.52 -5.97
C ARG A 310 12.51 -19.19 -4.79
N PRO A 311 11.87 -20.09 -4.02
CA PRO A 311 12.56 -20.89 -3.02
C PRO A 311 13.82 -21.54 -3.56
N TRP A 312 13.80 -22.00 -4.82
CA TRP A 312 14.98 -22.56 -5.47
C TRP A 312 16.11 -21.53 -5.64
N ARG A 313 15.82 -20.35 -6.23
CA ARG A 313 16.81 -19.28 -6.40
C ARG A 313 17.37 -18.79 -5.07
N VAL A 314 16.51 -18.63 -4.05
CA VAL A 314 16.93 -18.24 -2.70
C VAL A 314 17.85 -19.31 -2.11
N GLY A 315 17.53 -20.59 -2.28
CA GLY A 315 18.40 -21.70 -1.88
C GLY A 315 19.80 -21.57 -2.48
N LEU A 316 19.90 -21.32 -3.79
CA LEU A 316 21.19 -21.09 -4.47
C LEU A 316 21.96 -19.91 -3.88
N ARG A 317 21.28 -18.80 -3.58
CA ARG A 317 21.90 -17.61 -2.95
C ARG A 317 22.44 -17.92 -1.56
N ILE A 318 21.72 -18.70 -0.77
CA ILE A 318 22.16 -19.08 0.58
C ILE A 318 23.32 -20.07 0.52
N GLU A 319 23.29 -21.05 -0.38
CA GLU A 319 24.44 -21.94 -0.58
C GLU A 319 25.68 -21.16 -1.03
N TYR A 320 25.51 -20.20 -1.94
CA TYR A 320 26.60 -19.30 -2.33
C TYR A 320 27.08 -18.41 -1.18
N ALA A 321 26.18 -17.96 -0.30
CA ALA A 321 26.56 -17.22 0.91
C ALA A 321 27.40 -18.07 1.87
N LYS A 322 27.08 -19.36 2.04
CA LYS A 322 27.88 -20.30 2.84
C LYS A 322 29.28 -20.49 2.24
N GLN A 323 29.37 -20.61 0.92
CA GLN A 323 30.66 -20.70 0.21
C GLN A 323 31.51 -19.44 0.45
N LEU A 324 30.94 -18.25 0.25
CA LEU A 324 31.65 -16.99 0.50
C LEU A 324 32.09 -16.83 1.96
N LEU A 325 31.29 -17.28 2.93
CA LEU A 325 31.66 -17.26 4.35
C LEU A 325 32.82 -18.20 4.68
N ALA A 326 33.01 -19.28 3.90
CA ALA A 326 34.13 -20.20 4.04
C ALA A 326 35.39 -19.71 3.29
N GLU A 327 35.23 -19.03 2.16
CA GLU A 327 36.33 -18.54 1.32
C GLU A 327 36.92 -17.20 1.82
N GLU A 328 36.08 -16.27 2.30
CA GLU A 328 36.47 -14.90 2.65
C GLU A 328 36.26 -14.63 4.15
N LEU A 329 37.25 -15.04 4.95
CA LEU A 329 37.28 -14.78 6.39
C LEU A 329 37.20 -13.28 6.68
N GLY A 330 36.21 -12.87 7.47
CA GLY A 330 36.01 -11.47 7.85
C GLY A 330 35.14 -10.63 6.90
N ILE A 331 34.52 -11.23 5.87
CA ILE A 331 33.55 -10.51 5.03
C ILE A 331 32.46 -9.84 5.88
N SER A 332 32.19 -8.56 5.62
CA SER A 332 31.14 -7.85 6.31
C SER A 332 29.76 -8.39 5.90
N MET A 333 28.83 -8.46 6.85
CA MET A 333 27.47 -8.97 6.59
C MET A 333 26.70 -8.14 5.56
N ASN A 334 27.03 -6.84 5.43
CA ASN A 334 26.45 -5.97 4.43
C ASN A 334 26.99 -6.27 3.03
N ASP A 335 28.29 -6.58 2.94
CA ASP A 335 28.91 -6.94 1.67
C ASP A 335 28.48 -8.33 1.21
N LEU A 336 28.39 -9.29 2.15
CA LEU A 336 27.86 -10.62 1.87
C LEU A 336 26.44 -10.55 1.31
N ALA A 337 25.53 -9.84 1.98
CA ALA A 337 24.15 -9.68 1.53
C ALA A 337 24.07 -9.08 0.11
N ARG A 338 24.92 -8.10 -0.20
CA ARG A 338 25.01 -7.50 -1.55
C ARG A 338 25.57 -8.47 -2.57
N LYS A 339 26.68 -9.16 -2.27
CA LYS A 339 27.32 -10.13 -3.18
C LYS A 339 26.40 -11.29 -3.55
N VAL A 340 25.51 -11.69 -2.64
CA VAL A 340 24.55 -12.79 -2.88
C VAL A 340 23.19 -12.33 -3.41
N GLY A 341 23.02 -11.03 -3.67
CA GLY A 341 21.88 -10.50 -4.42
C GLY A 341 20.65 -10.12 -3.60
N PHE A 342 20.78 -9.91 -2.29
CA PHE A 342 19.71 -9.36 -1.46
C PHE A 342 19.77 -7.83 -1.44
N ALA A 343 18.60 -7.19 -1.58
CA ALA A 343 18.49 -5.73 -1.57
C ALA A 343 18.64 -5.17 -0.14
N THR A 344 18.27 -5.96 0.87
CA THR A 344 18.39 -5.56 2.27
C THR A 344 18.97 -6.66 3.17
N LYS A 345 19.77 -6.23 4.17
CA LYS A 345 20.37 -7.12 5.18
C LYS A 345 19.31 -7.93 5.93
N SER A 346 18.18 -7.32 6.27
CA SER A 346 17.11 -7.98 7.03
C SER A 346 16.56 -9.19 6.29
N ASN A 347 16.38 -9.08 4.97
CA ASN A 347 15.86 -10.18 4.16
C ASN A 347 16.88 -11.31 4.02
N PHE A 348 18.14 -10.97 3.77
CA PHE A 348 19.21 -11.96 3.80
C PHE A 348 19.24 -12.74 5.14
N TYR A 349 19.18 -12.04 6.27
CA TYR A 349 19.20 -12.68 7.60
C TYR A 349 18.00 -13.61 7.81
N GLY A 350 16.80 -13.17 7.41
CA GLY A 350 15.58 -13.96 7.53
C GLY A 350 15.68 -15.28 6.74
N TYR A 351 16.07 -15.21 5.47
CA TYR A 351 16.19 -16.40 4.63
C TYR A 351 17.34 -17.32 5.07
N PHE A 352 18.49 -16.74 5.42
CA PHE A 352 19.63 -17.52 5.88
C PHE A 352 19.27 -18.30 7.15
N LYS A 353 18.65 -17.64 8.15
CA LYS A 353 18.20 -18.32 9.37
C LYS A 353 17.14 -19.37 9.10
N LYS A 354 16.18 -19.08 8.23
CA LYS A 354 15.13 -20.04 7.86
C LYS A 354 15.69 -21.31 7.21
N LEU A 355 16.72 -21.18 6.37
CA LEU A 355 17.28 -22.29 5.61
C LEU A 355 18.43 -23.02 6.33
N THR A 356 19.13 -22.36 7.24
CA THR A 356 20.31 -22.92 7.94
C THR A 356 20.06 -23.20 9.42
N GLY A 357 19.01 -22.62 10.01
CA GLY A 357 18.72 -22.70 11.46
C GLY A 357 19.39 -21.62 12.29
N GLU A 358 20.39 -20.92 11.76
CA GLU A 358 21.20 -19.93 12.47
C GLU A 358 21.37 -18.64 11.67
N THR A 359 21.71 -17.54 12.32
CA THR A 359 21.98 -16.27 11.63
C THR A 359 23.31 -16.34 10.87
N PRO A 360 23.50 -15.51 9.81
CA PRO A 360 24.78 -15.45 9.10
C PRO A 360 25.99 -15.16 10.00
N VAL A 361 25.79 -14.39 11.08
CA VAL A 361 26.86 -14.06 12.05
C VAL A 361 27.20 -15.26 12.94
N GLU A 362 26.19 -16.00 13.39
CA GLU A 362 26.39 -17.24 14.15
C GLU A 362 27.12 -18.28 13.28
N TYR A 363 26.70 -18.41 12.02
CA TYR A 363 27.35 -19.28 11.04
C TYR A 363 28.82 -18.90 10.81
N GLN A 364 29.10 -17.61 10.60
CA GLN A 364 30.47 -17.12 10.43
C GLN A 364 31.34 -17.40 11.67
N ARG A 365 30.83 -17.12 12.88
CA ARG A 365 31.56 -17.42 14.11
C ARG A 365 31.86 -18.90 14.24
N ARG A 366 30.91 -19.77 13.89
CA ARG A 366 31.11 -21.22 13.93
C ARG A 366 32.24 -21.65 12.99
N ILE A 367 32.25 -21.16 11.75
CA ILE A 367 33.33 -21.46 10.80
C ILE A 367 34.68 -20.95 11.34
N VAL A 368 34.73 -19.71 11.81
CA VAL A 368 35.97 -19.11 12.35
C VAL A 368 36.46 -19.88 13.58
N SER A 369 35.57 -20.44 14.41
CA SER A 369 35.96 -21.25 15.57
C SER A 369 36.41 -22.68 15.22
N GLN A 370 36.16 -23.12 13.99
CA GLN A 370 36.52 -24.46 13.49
C GLN A 370 37.76 -24.45 12.58
N CYS A 371 38.20 -23.27 12.13
CA CYS A 371 39.50 -23.02 11.51
C CYS A 371 40.54 -22.73 12.58
#